data_AF-A0A8J3I3K1-F1
#
_entry.id   AF-A0A8J3I3K1-F1
#
_cell.length_a   1.000
_cell.length_b   1.000
_cell.length_c   1.000
_cell.angle_alpha   90.00
_cell.angle_beta   90.00
_cell.angle_gamma   90.00
#
_symmetry.space_group_name_H-M   'P 1'
#
loop_
_entity.id
_entity.type
_entity.pdbx_description
1 polymer ?
#
loop_
_entity_poly.entity_id
_entity_poly.type
_entity_poly.pdbx_seq_one_letter_code
_entity_poly.pdbx_strand_id
1 'polypeptide(L)'
;MVLRSNELHRNLQHLNGMMTTHEAAKHLDLSYWHFMHLVEAGRIPGVRVVDRWLFTQDDLNDYRRSRYGQLEDMARAALTHPAVGLTDKQAVICRYILANERPSDIARKLEQSRQAVHSQIALIREKVSRAQAAPDAPPKPQRRSRTRSNPIPLPPSL
;
A
#
# COMPACT_ATOMS: atom_id res chain seq x y z
N MET A 1 -29.65 -42.66 14.44
CA MET A 1 -28.20 -42.39 14.44
C MET A 1 -28.02 -40.99 15.04
N VAL A 2 -27.69 -40.90 16.33
CA VAL A 2 -27.62 -39.62 17.06
C VAL A 2 -26.25 -39.01 16.83
N LEU A 3 -26.20 -37.90 16.09
CA LEU A 3 -24.98 -37.10 15.92
C LEU A 3 -24.48 -36.70 17.31
N ARG A 4 -23.29 -37.18 17.70
CA ARG A 4 -22.70 -36.88 19.01
C ARG A 4 -22.38 -35.39 19.06
N SER A 5 -22.91 -34.69 20.06
CA SER A 5 -22.79 -33.24 20.26
C SER A 5 -21.35 -32.70 20.18
N ASN A 6 -20.33 -33.54 20.37
CA ASN A 6 -18.91 -33.16 20.25
C ASN A 6 -18.45 -32.87 18.81
N GLU A 7 -19.06 -33.48 17.77
CA GLU A 7 -18.74 -33.17 16.36
C GLU A 7 -19.41 -31.88 15.87
N LEU A 8 -20.58 -31.55 16.42
CA LEU A 8 -21.24 -30.25 16.20
C LEU A 8 -20.39 -29.11 16.77
N HIS A 9 -19.85 -29.26 17.99
CA HIS A 9 -18.99 -28.25 18.59
C HIS A 9 -17.66 -28.05 17.84
N ARG A 10 -17.05 -29.11 17.28
CA ARG A 10 -15.85 -28.96 16.41
C ARG A 10 -16.16 -28.25 15.08
N ASN A 11 -17.27 -28.57 14.43
CA ASN A 11 -17.67 -27.89 13.19
C ASN A 11 -18.01 -26.41 13.43
N LEU A 12 -18.67 -26.09 14.54
CA LEU A 12 -18.94 -24.71 14.94
C LEU A 12 -17.67 -23.93 15.28
N GLN A 13 -16.64 -24.60 15.82
CA GLN A 13 -15.33 -23.96 16.04
C GLN A 13 -14.62 -23.57 14.73
N HIS A 14 -14.79 -24.33 13.64
CA HIS A 14 -14.27 -23.94 12.32
C HIS A 14 -15.05 -22.78 11.68
N LEU A 15 -16.30 -22.56 12.09
CA LEU A 15 -17.12 -21.44 11.65
C LEU A 15 -16.89 -20.17 12.49
N ASN A 16 -16.38 -20.31 13.73
CA ASN A 16 -16.01 -19.20 14.60
C ASN A 16 -14.78 -18.46 14.04
N GLY A 17 -15.02 -17.52 13.13
CA GLY A 17 -13.98 -16.72 12.47
C GLY A 17 -14.08 -16.70 10.94
N MET A 18 -14.97 -17.51 10.36
CA MET A 18 -15.26 -17.43 8.93
C MET A 18 -16.33 -16.38 8.65
N MET A 19 -16.04 -15.49 7.71
CA MET A 19 -16.91 -14.42 7.28
C MET A 19 -17.76 -14.88 6.10
N THR A 20 -19.02 -14.47 6.09
CA THR A 20 -19.88 -14.65 4.92
C THR A 20 -19.46 -13.72 3.79
N THR A 21 -19.88 -14.00 2.55
CA THR A 21 -19.61 -13.14 1.39
C THR A 21 -19.90 -11.65 1.64
N HIS A 22 -21.01 -11.34 2.31
CA HIS A 22 -21.40 -9.95 2.58
C HIS A 22 -20.46 -9.28 3.58
N GLU A 23 -20.10 -9.99 4.65
CA GLU A 23 -19.16 -9.48 5.66
C GLU A 23 -17.76 -9.33 5.07
N ALA A 24 -17.31 -10.30 4.27
CA ALA A 24 -16.02 -10.27 3.59
C ALA A 24 -15.93 -9.13 2.56
N ALA A 25 -16.99 -8.93 1.76
CA ALA A 25 -17.09 -7.80 0.84
C ALA A 25 -17.02 -6.46 1.58
N LYS A 26 -17.76 -6.33 2.69
CA LYS A 26 -17.72 -5.13 3.55
C LYS A 26 -16.34 -4.92 4.17
N HIS A 27 -15.66 -5.98 4.59
CA HIS A 27 -14.32 -5.91 5.17
C HIS A 27 -13.28 -5.37 4.18
N LEU A 28 -13.42 -5.71 2.89
CA LEU A 28 -12.57 -5.18 1.82
C LEU A 28 -13.09 -3.87 1.19
N ASP A 29 -14.20 -3.34 1.70
CA ASP A 29 -14.92 -2.19 1.14
C ASP A 29 -15.29 -2.37 -0.35
N LEU A 30 -15.58 -3.61 -0.76
CA LEU A 30 -15.96 -3.97 -2.12
C LEU A 30 -17.47 -4.16 -2.23
N SER A 31 -18.01 -3.91 -3.43
CA SER A 31 -19.38 -4.31 -3.71
C SER A 31 -19.49 -5.84 -3.74
N TYR A 32 -20.65 -6.35 -3.35
CA TYR A 32 -20.93 -7.79 -3.35
C TYR A 32 -20.61 -8.44 -4.71
N TRP A 33 -21.06 -7.82 -5.80
CA TRP A 33 -20.82 -8.30 -7.16
C TRP A 33 -19.33 -8.36 -7.51
N HIS A 34 -18.58 -7.30 -7.19
CA HIS A 34 -17.15 -7.27 -7.48
C HIS A 34 -16.39 -8.31 -6.65
N PHE A 35 -16.78 -8.48 -5.38
CA PHE A 35 -16.22 -9.51 -4.51
C PHE A 35 -16.50 -10.91 -5.06
N MET A 36 -17.74 -11.22 -5.44
CA MET A 36 -18.09 -12.51 -6.04
C MET A 36 -17.31 -12.81 -7.31
N HIS A 37 -17.15 -11.83 -8.21
CA HIS A 37 -16.31 -12.01 -9.39
C HIS A 37 -14.84 -12.33 -9.08
N LEU A 38 -14.28 -11.76 -7.99
CA LEU A 38 -12.92 -12.08 -7.57
C LEU A 38 -12.81 -13.51 -7.03
N VAL A 39 -13.84 -13.97 -6.33
CA VAL A 39 -13.93 -15.35 -5.83
C VAL A 39 -14.06 -16.33 -6.99
N GLU A 40 -14.95 -16.06 -7.95
CA GLU A 40 -15.12 -16.86 -9.16
C GLU A 40 -13.86 -16.91 -10.03
N ALA A 41 -13.11 -15.82 -10.10
CA ALA A 41 -11.82 -15.74 -10.79
C ALA A 41 -10.67 -16.42 -10.00
N GLY A 42 -10.94 -16.99 -8.82
CA GLY A 42 -9.95 -17.64 -7.97
C GLY A 42 -8.90 -16.68 -7.40
N ARG A 43 -9.21 -15.38 -7.32
CA ARG A 43 -8.31 -14.35 -6.75
C ARG A 43 -8.42 -14.25 -5.24
N ILE A 44 -9.61 -14.53 -4.69
CA ILE A 44 -9.85 -14.62 -3.26
C ILE A 44 -10.20 -16.08 -2.97
N PRO A 45 -9.38 -16.81 -2.19
CA PRO A 45 -9.71 -18.17 -1.80
C PRO A 45 -10.91 -18.13 -0.85
N GLY A 46 -11.84 -19.06 -1.06
CA GLY A 46 -13.03 -19.21 -0.23
C GLY A 46 -13.42 -20.67 -0.16
N VAL A 47 -14.07 -21.05 0.93
CA VAL A 47 -14.62 -22.40 1.12
C VAL A 47 -16.12 -22.33 0.94
N ARG A 48 -16.63 -23.12 0.00
CA ARG A 48 -18.07 -23.27 -0.18
C ARG A 48 -18.58 -24.41 0.70
N VAL A 49 -19.37 -24.08 1.71
CA VAL A 49 -20.01 -25.05 2.60
C VAL A 49 -21.50 -25.08 2.30
N VAL A 50 -21.97 -26.22 1.78
CA VAL A 50 -23.34 -26.44 1.27
C VAL A 50 -23.67 -25.44 0.15
N ASP A 51 -24.22 -24.28 0.48
CA ASP A 51 -24.67 -23.25 -0.46
C ASP A 51 -24.19 -21.85 -0.06
N ARG A 52 -23.21 -21.75 0.84
CA ARG A 52 -22.66 -20.48 1.30
C ARG A 52 -21.16 -20.45 1.12
N TRP A 53 -20.67 -19.32 0.62
CA TRP A 53 -19.25 -19.02 0.63
C TRP A 53 -18.84 -18.48 1.99
N LEU A 54 -17.75 -19.04 2.50
CA LEU A 54 -17.13 -18.69 3.76
C LEU A 54 -15.66 -18.36 3.50
N PHE A 55 -15.21 -17.28 4.15
CA PHE A 55 -13.88 -16.73 3.94
C PHE A 55 -13.17 -16.61 5.28
N THR A 56 -11.92 -17.03 5.34
CA THR A 56 -11.11 -16.76 6.54
C THR A 56 -10.61 -15.32 6.50
N GLN A 57 -10.39 -14.72 7.67
CA GLN A 57 -9.86 -13.37 7.74
C GLN A 57 -8.41 -13.29 7.21
N ASP A 58 -7.65 -14.36 7.35
CA ASP A 58 -6.29 -14.48 6.82
C ASP A 58 -6.29 -14.44 5.29
N ASP A 59 -7.18 -15.19 4.62
CA ASP A 59 -7.32 -15.17 3.16
C ASP A 59 -7.65 -13.76 2.62
N LEU A 60 -8.56 -13.05 3.30
CA LEU A 60 -8.91 -11.67 2.94
C LEU A 60 -7.72 -10.73 3.16
N ASN A 61 -6.95 -10.93 4.24
CA ASN A 61 -5.77 -10.16 4.54
C ASN A 61 -4.63 -10.42 3.53
N ASP A 62 -4.49 -11.65 3.05
CA ASP A 62 -3.50 -12.03 2.04
C ASP A 62 -3.84 -11.43 0.68
N TYR A 63 -5.12 -11.48 0.27
CA TYR A 63 -5.58 -10.76 -0.91
C TYR A 63 -5.32 -9.25 -0.78
N ARG A 64 -5.63 -8.67 0.38
CA ARG A 64 -5.40 -7.26 0.69
C ARG A 64 -3.91 -6.91 0.60
N ARG A 65 -3.03 -7.72 1.18
CA ARG A 65 -1.57 -7.55 1.11
C ARG A 65 -1.05 -7.69 -0.32
N SER A 66 -1.55 -8.64 -1.08
CA SER A 66 -1.16 -8.81 -2.49
C SER A 66 -1.49 -7.55 -3.31
N ARG A 67 -2.62 -6.90 -3.04
CA ARG A 67 -3.06 -5.74 -3.83
C ARG A 67 -2.57 -4.39 -3.31
N TYR A 68 -2.56 -4.20 -1.99
CA TYR A 68 -2.28 -2.92 -1.33
C TYR A 68 -1.02 -2.95 -0.46
N GLY A 69 -0.44 -4.13 -0.21
CA GLY A 69 0.73 -4.30 0.66
C GLY A 69 1.90 -3.43 0.22
N GLN A 70 2.20 -3.35 -1.09
CA GLN A 70 3.27 -2.46 -1.58
C GLN A 70 3.06 -0.99 -1.19
N LEU A 71 1.81 -0.53 -1.19
CA LEU A 71 1.47 0.85 -0.83
C LEU A 71 1.53 1.06 0.69
N GLU A 72 1.06 0.08 1.46
CA GLU A 72 1.15 0.08 2.93
C GLU A 72 2.60 0.01 3.42
N ASP A 73 3.41 -0.86 2.83
CA ASP A 73 4.83 -1.03 3.14
C ASP A 73 5.60 0.24 2.81
N MET A 74 5.31 0.86 1.66
CA MET A 74 5.87 2.16 1.30
C MET A 74 5.47 3.23 2.32
N ALA A 75 4.20 3.32 2.71
CA ALA A 75 3.73 4.31 3.69
C ALA A 75 4.36 4.08 5.07
N ARG A 76 4.51 2.82 5.48
CA ARG A 76 5.18 2.43 6.73
C ARG A 76 6.67 2.79 6.70
N ALA A 77 7.36 2.47 5.62
CA ALA A 77 8.77 2.82 5.42
C ALA A 77 8.95 4.34 5.42
N ALA A 78 8.06 5.08 4.76
CA ALA A 78 8.08 6.53 4.74
C ALA A 78 7.99 7.11 6.16
N LEU A 79 7.03 6.65 6.97
CA LEU A 79 6.83 7.16 8.34
C LEU A 79 7.92 6.72 9.33
N THR A 80 8.53 5.55 9.10
CA THR A 80 9.57 5.01 10.01
C THR A 80 10.92 5.65 9.76
N HIS A 81 11.24 6.04 8.53
CA HIS A 81 12.54 6.60 8.17
C HIS A 81 12.49 8.14 8.08
N PRO A 82 13.03 8.87 9.08
CA PRO A 82 13.06 10.34 9.04
C PRO A 82 13.87 10.90 7.86
N ALA A 83 14.78 10.09 7.28
CA ALA A 83 15.57 10.44 6.10
C ALA A 83 14.74 10.64 4.81
N VAL A 84 13.48 10.17 4.77
CA VAL A 84 12.59 10.33 3.61
C VAL A 84 12.16 11.80 3.42
N GLY A 85 12.25 12.63 4.47
CA GLY A 85 11.94 14.07 4.37
C GLY A 85 10.50 14.31 3.91
N LEU A 86 9.53 13.72 4.62
CA LEU A 86 8.11 13.88 4.34
C LEU A 86 7.66 15.30 4.71
N THR A 87 6.80 15.88 3.87
CA THR A 87 6.02 17.06 4.27
C THR A 87 4.86 16.64 5.16
N ASP A 88 4.31 17.56 5.96
CA ASP A 88 3.17 17.27 6.84
C ASP A 88 1.99 16.66 6.07
N LYS A 89 1.73 17.17 4.86
CA LYS A 89 0.69 16.64 3.96
C LYS A 89 0.99 15.20 3.55
N GLN A 90 2.23 14.89 3.21
CA GLN A 90 2.64 13.53 2.83
C GLN A 90 2.54 12.57 4.02
N ALA A 91 2.91 13.01 5.23
CA ALA A 91 2.76 12.21 6.45
C ALA A 91 1.28 11.92 6.76
N VAL A 92 0.38 12.88 6.52
CA VAL A 92 -1.07 12.66 6.63
C VAL A 92 -1.56 11.64 5.61
N ILE A 93 -1.14 11.74 4.34
CA ILE A 93 -1.49 10.76 3.30
C ILE A 93 -1.00 9.35 3.68
N CYS A 94 0.25 9.20 4.15
CA CYS A 94 0.77 7.91 4.61
C CYS A 94 -0.06 7.33 5.77
N ARG A 95 -0.50 8.16 6.72
CA ARG A 95 -1.36 7.72 7.82
C ARG A 95 -2.72 7.22 7.33
N TYR A 96 -3.35 7.91 6.37
CA TYR A 96 -4.60 7.44 5.80
C TYR A 96 -4.46 6.15 4.99
N ILE A 97 -3.33 5.99 4.27
CA ILE A 97 -3.01 4.72 3.59
C ILE A 97 -2.92 3.58 4.60
N LEU A 98 -2.24 3.80 5.74
CA LEU A 98 -2.16 2.79 6.82
C LEU A 98 -3.50 2.55 7.53
N ALA A 99 -4.39 3.53 7.52
CA ALA A 99 -5.77 3.39 7.98
C ALA A 99 -6.69 2.67 6.97
N ASN A 100 -6.11 2.09 5.91
CA ASN A 100 -6.81 1.34 4.86
C ASN A 100 -7.78 2.22 4.03
N GLU A 101 -7.53 3.53 3.94
CA GLU A 101 -8.34 4.42 3.12
C GLU A 101 -7.91 4.40 1.66
N ARG A 102 -8.89 4.45 0.75
CA ARG A 102 -8.61 4.50 -0.68
C ARG A 102 -8.08 5.88 -1.07
N PRO A 103 -7.16 5.97 -2.04
CA PRO A 103 -6.67 7.27 -2.54
C PRO A 103 -7.79 8.25 -2.95
N SER A 104 -8.93 7.73 -3.42
CA SER A 104 -10.12 8.51 -3.72
C SER A 104 -10.78 9.17 -2.50
N ASP A 105 -10.81 8.47 -1.36
CA ASP A 105 -11.41 8.97 -0.13
C ASP A 105 -10.46 9.91 0.60
N ILE A 106 -9.16 9.62 0.53
CA ILE A 106 -8.10 10.54 0.94
C ILE A 106 -8.22 11.86 0.19
N ALA A 107 -8.43 11.82 -1.14
CA ALA A 107 -8.61 13.02 -1.94
C ALA A 107 -9.84 13.84 -1.51
N ARG A 108 -10.95 13.16 -1.18
CA ARG A 108 -12.16 13.83 -0.65
C ARG A 108 -11.90 14.49 0.70
N LYS A 109 -11.26 13.80 1.64
CA LYS A 109 -10.96 14.33 2.98
C LYS A 109 -9.95 15.47 2.99
N LEU A 110 -9.01 15.45 2.04
CA LEU A 110 -8.01 16.50 1.88
C LEU A 110 -8.48 17.64 0.96
N GLU A 111 -9.72 17.58 0.44
CA GLU A 111 -10.27 18.53 -0.53
C GLU A 111 -9.35 18.75 -1.75
N GLN A 112 -8.73 17.66 -2.21
CA GLN A 112 -7.77 17.66 -3.32
C GLN A 112 -8.28 16.85 -4.50
N SER A 113 -7.72 17.12 -5.68
CA SER A 113 -7.99 16.27 -6.84
C SER A 113 -7.39 14.88 -6.63
N ARG A 114 -8.07 13.84 -7.15
CA ARG A 114 -7.55 12.46 -7.11
C ARG A 114 -6.16 12.36 -7.73
N GLN A 115 -5.94 13.10 -8.81
CA GLN A 115 -4.65 13.15 -9.51
C GLN A 115 -3.54 13.79 -8.68
N ALA A 116 -3.86 14.80 -7.85
CA ALA A 116 -2.89 15.37 -6.91
C ALA A 116 -2.47 14.35 -5.84
N VAL A 117 -3.41 13.57 -5.29
CA VAL A 117 -3.09 12.51 -4.33
C VAL A 117 -2.21 11.42 -4.96
N HIS A 118 -2.53 10.97 -6.17
CA HIS A 118 -1.68 10.03 -6.90
C HIS A 118 -0.27 10.58 -7.17
N SER A 119 -0.16 11.87 -7.52
CA SER A 119 1.13 12.53 -7.69
C SER A 119 1.95 12.56 -6.39
N GLN A 120 1.30 12.86 -5.25
CA GLN A 120 1.97 12.83 -3.95
C GLN A 120 2.42 11.41 -3.57
N ILE A 121 1.60 10.40 -3.82
CA ILE A 121 1.97 9.00 -3.60
C ILE A 121 3.20 8.61 -4.44
N ALA A 122 3.26 9.03 -5.71
CA ALA A 122 4.41 8.78 -6.57
C ALA A 122 5.69 9.45 -6.04
N LEU A 123 5.58 10.70 -5.56
CA LEU A 123 6.71 11.41 -4.95
C LEU A 123 7.19 10.75 -3.66
N ILE A 124 6.27 10.28 -2.81
CA ILE A 124 6.60 9.52 -1.59
C ILE A 124 7.35 8.25 -1.97
N ARG A 125 6.87 7.52 -2.98
CA ARG A 125 7.53 6.30 -3.49
C ARG A 125 8.95 6.57 -3.95
N GLU A 126 9.18 7.65 -4.70
CA GLU A 126 10.51 8.02 -5.17
C GLU A 126 11.44 8.35 -3.99
N LYS A 127 10.95 9.13 -3.01
CA LYS A 127 11.71 9.48 -1.80
C LYS A 127 12.08 8.24 -0.97
N VAL A 128 11.13 7.34 -0.76
CA VAL A 128 11.35 6.07 -0.03
C VAL A 128 12.39 5.22 -0.76
N SER A 129 12.26 5.08 -2.09
CA SER A 129 13.25 4.35 -2.91
C SER A 129 14.65 4.94 -2.78
N ARG A 130 14.76 6.29 -2.83
CA ARG A 130 16.05 6.98 -2.67
C ARG A 130 16.66 6.77 -1.29
N ALA A 131 15.85 6.82 -0.23
CA ALA A 131 16.30 6.60 1.14
C ALA A 131 16.73 5.14 1.38
N GLN A 132 16.02 4.17 0.77
CA GLN A 132 16.37 2.74 0.83
C GLN A 132 17.59 2.38 -0.02
N ALA A 133 17.90 3.15 -1.07
CA ALA A 133 19.12 3.00 -1.88
C ALA A 133 20.35 3.71 -1.28
N ALA A 134 20.15 4.60 -0.30
CA ALA A 134 21.21 5.35 0.38
C ALA A 134 22.00 4.62 1.50
N PRO A 135 21.76 3.35 1.91
CA PRO A 135 22.60 2.70 2.93
C PRO A 135 24.08 2.53 2.54
N ASP A 136 24.44 2.57 1.25
CA ASP A 136 25.78 2.20 0.76
C ASP A 136 26.47 3.25 -0.14
N ALA A 137 25.99 4.49 -0.19
CA ALA A 137 26.64 5.53 -0.98
C ALA A 137 27.57 6.41 -0.11
N PRO A 138 28.90 6.37 -0.28
CA PRO A 138 29.77 7.37 0.34
C PRO A 138 29.40 8.77 -0.16
N PRO A 139 29.63 9.82 0.64
CA PRO A 139 29.12 11.16 0.35
C PRO A 139 29.76 11.66 -0.95
N LYS A 140 28.95 11.79 -2.02
CA LYS A 140 29.43 12.40 -3.26
C LYS A 140 29.68 13.89 -3.01
N PRO A 141 30.87 14.40 -3.39
CA PRO A 141 31.33 15.72 -3.02
C PRO A 141 30.47 16.80 -3.68
N GLN A 142 30.16 17.84 -2.90
CA GLN A 142 29.54 19.08 -3.33
C GLN A 142 30.18 19.56 -4.63
N ARG A 143 29.38 19.65 -5.69
CA ARG A 143 29.75 20.32 -6.94
C ARG A 143 30.01 21.80 -6.61
N ARG A 144 31.29 22.15 -6.43
CA ARG A 144 31.75 23.55 -6.40
C ARG A 144 31.26 24.24 -7.67
N SER A 145 30.47 25.29 -7.47
CA SER A 145 30.15 26.30 -8.46
C SER A 145 31.43 26.78 -9.15
N ARG A 146 31.59 26.50 -10.46
CA ARG A 146 32.66 27.07 -11.29
C ARG A 146 32.36 28.55 -11.51
N THR A 147 33.04 29.38 -10.75
CA THR A 147 33.16 30.82 -10.93
C THR A 147 33.74 31.13 -12.31
N ARG A 148 33.17 32.14 -12.98
CA ARG A 148 33.68 32.82 -14.19
C ARG A 148 35.08 33.44 -13.95
N SER A 149 35.77 33.73 -15.06
CA SER A 149 37.03 34.49 -15.28
C SER A 149 38.19 33.59 -15.75
N ASN A 150 38.95 33.81 -16.83
CA ASN A 150 39.24 35.00 -17.67
C ASN A 150 39.75 34.55 -19.08
N PRO A 151 39.89 35.47 -20.08
CA PRO A 151 40.13 35.13 -21.48
C PRO A 151 41.60 34.79 -21.82
N ILE A 152 41.77 34.03 -22.92
CA ILE A 152 43.02 33.49 -23.45
C ILE A 152 43.86 34.61 -24.13
N PRO A 153 45.17 34.75 -23.87
CA PRO A 153 46.03 35.64 -24.63
C PRO A 153 46.59 34.93 -25.89
N LEU A 154 46.55 35.62 -27.03
CA LEU A 154 47.18 35.19 -28.29
C LEU A 154 48.69 35.49 -28.26
N PRO A 155 49.55 34.65 -28.88
CA PRO A 155 50.97 34.94 -29.02
C PRO A 155 51.26 35.91 -30.19
N PRO A 156 52.36 36.69 -30.13
CA PRO A 156 52.73 37.66 -31.16
C PRO A 156 53.41 36.99 -32.36
N SER A 157 53.15 37.56 -33.53
CA SER A 157 53.75 37.24 -34.83
C SER A 157 55.26 37.53 -34.85
N LEU A 158 56.03 36.61 -35.41
CA LEU A 158 57.34 36.83 -36.04
C LEU A 158 57.40 36.01 -37.33
#